data_AF-A0A0N7Z3Q0-F1
#
_entry.id   AF-A0A0N7Z3Q0-F1
#
_cell.length_a   1.000
_cell.length_b   1.000
_cell.length_c   1.000
_cell.angle_alpha   90.00
_cell.angle_beta   90.00
_cell.angle_gamma   90.00
#
_symmetry.space_group_name_H-M   'P 1'
#
loop_
_entity.id
_entity.type
_entity.pdbx_description
1 polymer ?
#
loop_
_entity_poly.entity_id
_entity_poly.type
_entity_poly.pdbx_seq_one_letter_code
_entity_poly.pdbx_strand_id
1 'polypeptide(L)'
;MSFFQQGRRIFATIALILLLTITTACGGPATAREPIAPTQSTSSYGQLARGNSTAGQDFGNWVVSASKGLIKDAYVRDNNKLGVVISSQVRPTEVRELARSLAQGFHKNFPSQDLTVLVYAPDKQLILTAQYDQQSKQIQYQAG
;
A
#
# COMPACT_ATOMS: atom_id res chain seq x y z
N MET A 1 -7.37 8.11 -64.70
CA MET A 1 -8.16 6.88 -64.89
C MET A 1 -7.36 5.75 -64.28
N SER A 2 -7.78 5.22 -63.12
CA SER A 2 -8.24 3.83 -62.93
C SER A 2 -7.12 2.82 -63.26
N PHE A 3 -6.70 1.87 -62.43
CA PHE A 3 -7.50 0.81 -61.82
C PHE A 3 -6.75 0.22 -60.62
N PHE A 4 -7.27 0.48 -59.42
CA PHE A 4 -7.23 -0.50 -58.34
C PHE A 4 -7.77 -1.83 -58.87
N GLN A 5 -7.13 -2.97 -58.52
CA GLN A 5 -7.70 -4.29 -58.19
C GLN A 5 -6.64 -5.40 -58.45
N GLN A 6 -6.62 -6.42 -57.59
CA GLN A 6 -5.90 -7.70 -57.76
C GLN A 6 -4.38 -7.79 -57.45
N GLY A 7 -3.98 -7.39 -56.24
CA GLY A 7 -2.72 -7.87 -55.62
C GLY A 7 -2.91 -8.44 -54.21
N ARG A 8 -4.16 -8.73 -53.82
CA ARG A 8 -4.55 -9.18 -52.49
C ARG A 8 -4.88 -10.68 -52.56
N ARG A 9 -4.15 -11.47 -51.76
CA ARG A 9 -4.26 -12.92 -51.49
C ARG A 9 -3.18 -13.74 -52.20
N ILE A 10 -2.61 -14.70 -51.45
CA ILE A 10 -1.65 -15.77 -51.83
C ILE A 10 -0.20 -15.61 -51.34
N PHE A 11 0.09 -14.83 -50.29
CA PHE A 11 1.38 -14.98 -49.56
C PHE A 11 1.22 -15.05 -48.03
N ALA A 12 0.03 -15.44 -47.55
CA ALA A 12 -0.34 -15.39 -46.14
C ALA A 12 -0.25 -16.72 -45.36
N THR A 13 0.35 -17.80 -45.88
CA THR A 13 0.24 -19.11 -45.20
C THR A 13 1.48 -20.02 -45.18
N ILE A 14 2.64 -19.65 -45.74
CA ILE A 14 3.80 -20.58 -45.85
C ILE A 14 5.06 -20.02 -45.16
N ALA A 15 4.90 -19.38 -44.00
CA ALA A 15 6.05 -18.97 -43.16
C ALA A 15 5.91 -19.43 -41.69
N LEU A 16 4.92 -20.28 -41.38
CA LEU A 16 4.57 -20.68 -40.01
C LEU A 16 5.03 -22.11 -39.62
N ILE A 17 5.89 -22.77 -40.39
CA ILE A 17 6.25 -24.20 -40.16
C ILE A 17 7.77 -24.45 -40.15
N LEU A 18 8.62 -23.43 -39.95
CA LEU A 18 10.09 -23.64 -39.99
C LEU A 18 10.86 -22.98 -38.86
N LEU A 19 10.40 -23.11 -37.61
CA LEU A 19 11.17 -22.69 -36.42
C LEU A 19 11.18 -23.71 -35.26
N LEU A 20 10.79 -24.97 -35.51
CA LEU A 20 11.09 -26.08 -34.58
C LEU A 20 12.46 -26.66 -34.94
N THR A 21 13.53 -26.16 -34.33
CA THR A 21 14.79 -26.90 -34.04
C THR A 21 15.85 -25.94 -33.50
N ILE A 22 15.80 -25.63 -32.21
CA ILE A 22 17.00 -25.20 -31.48
C ILE A 22 17.04 -25.96 -30.16
N THR A 23 17.73 -27.10 -30.18
CA THR A 23 18.18 -27.84 -29.01
C THR A 23 19.49 -27.22 -28.52
N THR A 24 19.46 -26.51 -27.39
CA THR A 24 20.66 -26.03 -26.69
C THR A 24 20.94 -26.88 -25.45
N ALA A 25 22.24 -27.05 -25.22
CA ALA A 25 22.89 -28.08 -24.42
C ALA A 25 23.30 -27.63 -22.99
N CYS A 26 23.86 -28.60 -22.25
CA CYS A 26 24.75 -28.50 -21.06
C CYS A 26 24.07 -28.01 -19.75
N GLY A 27 24.20 -28.68 -18.60
CA GLY A 27 25.42 -29.11 -17.91
C GLY A 27 25.63 -28.19 -16.69
N GLY A 28 25.57 -28.71 -15.45
CA GLY A 28 25.52 -27.96 -14.16
C GLY A 28 26.69 -27.01 -13.86
N PRO A 29 26.77 -26.32 -12.68
CA PRO A 29 26.53 -26.85 -11.33
C PRO A 29 25.74 -25.93 -10.36
N ALA A 30 25.60 -26.39 -9.12
CA ALA A 30 24.93 -25.76 -7.98
C ALA A 30 25.25 -24.26 -7.80
N THR A 31 24.20 -23.45 -7.66
CA THR A 31 24.32 -22.03 -7.29
C THR A 31 23.76 -21.79 -5.90
N ALA A 32 24.56 -21.03 -5.16
CA ALA A 32 24.51 -20.60 -3.77
C ALA A 32 23.13 -20.27 -3.20
N ARG A 33 22.98 -20.58 -1.90
CA ARG A 33 22.05 -19.90 -0.98
C ARG A 33 22.22 -18.39 -1.16
N GLU A 34 21.18 -17.72 -1.65
CA GLU A 34 21.05 -16.28 -1.45
C GLU A 34 21.10 -15.98 0.05
N PRO A 35 21.93 -15.04 0.50
CA PRO A 35 21.74 -14.44 1.80
C PRO A 35 20.36 -13.80 1.75
N ILE A 36 19.46 -14.25 2.63
CA ILE A 36 18.22 -13.53 2.90
C ILE A 36 18.68 -12.19 3.48
N ALA A 37 18.83 -11.20 2.61
CA ALA A 37 18.96 -9.82 3.03
C ALA A 37 17.74 -9.57 3.93
N PRO A 38 17.92 -9.05 5.16
CA PRO A 38 16.77 -8.61 5.90
C PRO A 38 16.12 -7.56 5.01
N THR A 39 14.93 -7.86 4.49
CA THR A 39 13.98 -6.83 4.10
C THR A 39 13.75 -6.02 5.35
N GLN A 40 14.63 -5.03 5.57
CA GLN A 40 14.29 -3.85 6.32
C GLN A 40 13.11 -3.30 5.56
N SER A 41 11.92 -3.64 6.07
CA SER A 41 10.69 -2.94 5.79
C SER A 41 10.84 -1.54 6.37
N THR A 42 11.82 -0.76 5.88
CA THR A 42 11.74 0.68 5.85
C THR A 42 10.52 0.95 5.01
N SER A 43 9.37 0.95 5.69
CA SER A 43 8.07 1.40 5.22
C SER A 43 8.24 2.88 4.94
N SER A 44 9.00 3.16 3.88
CA SER A 44 9.31 4.49 3.40
C SER A 44 7.98 5.05 2.96
N TYR A 45 7.49 5.94 3.79
CA TYR A 45 6.37 6.85 3.58
C TYR A 45 6.38 7.57 2.21
N GLY A 46 7.46 7.45 1.43
CA GLY A 46 7.68 8.05 0.10
C GLY A 46 6.67 7.67 -1.00
N GLN A 47 5.72 6.78 -0.74
CA GLN A 47 4.59 6.49 -1.65
C GLN A 47 3.26 6.77 -0.97
N LEU A 48 3.05 7.99 -0.48
CA LEU A 48 1.75 8.48 -0.04
C LEU A 48 0.66 8.21 -1.11
N ALA A 49 0.06 7.04 -0.99
CA ALA A 49 -1.15 6.66 -1.67
C ALA A 49 -2.25 7.50 -1.04
N ARG A 50 -2.79 8.45 -1.82
CA ARG A 50 -4.14 8.95 -1.53
C ARG A 50 -5.05 7.75 -1.33
N GLY A 51 -6.01 7.88 -0.44
CA GLY A 51 -6.91 6.78 -0.14
C GLY A 51 -7.49 6.16 -1.41
N ASN A 52 -7.61 4.84 -1.44
CA ASN A 52 -8.02 4.10 -2.64
C ASN A 52 -9.55 4.03 -2.80
N SER A 53 -10.30 4.70 -1.92
CA SER A 53 -11.75 4.83 -1.97
C SER A 53 -12.17 6.26 -1.63
N THR A 54 -13.35 6.68 -2.10
CA THR A 54 -13.94 7.98 -1.74
C THR A 54 -14.13 8.11 -0.23
N ALA A 55 -14.71 7.09 0.42
CA ALA A 55 -14.90 7.08 1.87
C ALA A 55 -13.58 7.19 2.64
N GLY A 56 -12.51 6.55 2.15
CA GLY A 56 -11.18 6.63 2.73
C GLY A 56 -10.55 8.02 2.58
N GLN A 57 -10.74 8.65 1.42
CA GLN A 57 -10.28 10.01 1.18
C GLN A 57 -11.02 11.02 2.07
N ASP A 58 -12.35 10.92 2.16
CA ASP A 58 -13.19 11.78 2.98
C ASP A 58 -12.82 11.66 4.46
N PHE A 59 -12.60 10.43 4.94
CA PHE A 59 -12.16 10.20 6.30
C PHE A 59 -10.76 10.75 6.56
N GLY A 60 -9.80 10.57 5.65
CA GLY A 60 -8.46 11.16 5.77
C GLY A 60 -8.51 12.69 5.87
N ASN A 61 -9.27 13.34 4.98
CA ASN A 61 -9.49 14.79 5.00
C ASN A 61 -10.16 15.25 6.31
N TRP A 62 -11.15 14.49 6.77
CA TRP A 62 -11.82 14.75 8.04
C TRP A 62 -10.85 14.63 9.23
N VAL A 63 -9.99 13.60 9.28
CA VAL A 63 -8.99 13.42 10.34
C VAL A 63 -8.06 14.64 10.42
N VAL A 64 -7.53 15.10 9.28
CA VAL A 64 -6.64 16.27 9.24
C VAL A 64 -7.37 17.52 9.76
N SER A 65 -8.57 17.80 9.26
CA SER A 65 -9.35 18.98 9.66
C SER A 65 -9.81 18.94 11.12
N ALA A 66 -10.30 17.79 11.61
CA ALA A 66 -10.77 17.59 12.98
C ALA A 66 -9.65 17.64 14.01
N SER A 67 -8.42 17.29 13.62
CA SER A 67 -7.25 17.30 14.50
C SER A 67 -6.75 18.69 14.90
N LYS A 68 -7.29 19.76 14.29
CA LYS A 68 -6.89 21.16 14.55
C LYS A 68 -5.38 21.40 14.46
N GLY A 69 -4.71 20.72 13.53
CA GLY A 69 -3.28 20.89 13.25
C GLY A 69 -2.35 19.92 13.96
N LEU A 70 -2.89 19.04 14.83
CA LEU A 70 -2.14 17.95 15.46
C LEU A 70 -1.71 16.87 14.46
N ILE A 71 -2.52 16.63 13.42
CA ILE A 71 -2.22 15.72 12.32
C ILE A 71 -1.95 16.57 11.07
N LYS A 72 -0.80 16.34 10.44
CA LYS A 72 -0.36 17.07 9.24
C LYS A 72 -0.81 16.41 7.95
N ASP A 73 -0.95 15.10 7.96
CA ASP A 73 -1.38 14.33 6.81
C ASP A 73 -2.08 13.05 7.27
N ALA A 74 -3.04 12.57 6.48
CA ALA A 74 -3.72 11.31 6.73
C ALA A 74 -4.19 10.65 5.43
N TYR A 75 -4.12 9.33 5.39
CA TYR A 75 -4.64 8.53 4.29
C TYR A 75 -5.30 7.26 4.81
N VAL A 76 -6.29 6.75 4.07
CA VAL A 76 -6.92 5.46 4.36
C VAL A 76 -6.75 4.53 3.16
N ARG A 77 -6.19 3.35 3.39
CA ARG A 77 -6.05 2.30 2.38
C ARG A 77 -6.92 1.10 2.73
N ASP A 78 -7.50 0.50 1.70
CA ASP A 78 -8.29 -0.73 1.75
C ASP A 78 -9.47 -0.65 2.73
N ASN A 79 -9.90 0.56 3.05
CA ASN A 79 -10.89 0.88 4.07
C ASN A 79 -10.55 0.39 5.49
N ASN A 80 -9.39 -0.22 5.73
CA ASN A 80 -9.03 -0.83 7.02
C ASN A 80 -7.68 -0.35 7.58
N LYS A 81 -6.94 0.48 6.84
CA LYS A 81 -5.62 0.97 7.25
C LYS A 81 -5.57 2.50 7.18
N LEU A 82 -5.55 3.15 8.32
CA LEU A 82 -5.36 4.59 8.46
C LEU A 82 -3.89 4.88 8.72
N GLY A 83 -3.23 5.66 7.86
CA GLY A 83 -1.92 6.25 8.15
C GLY A 83 -2.08 7.72 8.52
N VAL A 84 -1.41 8.18 9.57
CA VAL A 84 -1.40 9.58 10.01
C VAL A 84 0.00 10.08 10.29
N VAL A 85 0.31 11.31 9.88
CA VAL A 85 1.52 12.02 10.30
C VAL A 85 1.17 13.02 11.38
N ILE A 86 1.78 12.88 12.55
CA ILE A 86 1.62 13.85 13.63
C ILE A 86 2.50 15.07 13.42
N SER A 87 2.05 16.19 13.95
CA SER A 87 2.86 17.40 14.10
C SER A 87 3.84 17.26 15.27
N SER A 88 4.85 18.14 15.30
CA SER A 88 5.76 18.27 16.45
C SER A 88 5.09 18.75 17.74
N GLN A 89 3.81 19.12 17.69
CA GLN A 89 3.04 19.55 18.88
C GLN A 89 2.55 18.35 19.70
N VAL A 90 2.44 17.16 19.10
CA VAL A 90 2.01 15.95 19.79
C VAL A 90 3.18 15.38 20.59
N ARG A 91 3.02 15.25 21.90
CA ARG A 91 4.08 14.71 22.76
C ARG A 91 4.16 13.19 22.61
N PRO A 92 5.35 12.56 22.75
CA PRO A 92 5.49 11.10 22.69
C PRO A 92 4.54 10.35 23.64
N THR A 93 4.28 10.91 24.82
CA THR A 93 3.36 10.35 25.82
C THR A 93 1.89 10.40 25.40
N GLU A 94 1.52 11.28 24.46
CA GLU A 94 0.14 11.48 23.98
C GLU A 94 -0.17 10.64 22.74
N VAL A 95 0.86 10.14 22.05
CA VAL A 95 0.71 9.37 20.79
C VAL A 95 -0.22 8.17 20.97
N ARG A 96 -0.13 7.47 22.10
CA ARG A 96 -0.99 6.31 22.39
C ARG A 96 -2.46 6.71 22.53
N GLU A 97 -2.76 7.79 23.25
CA GLU A 97 -4.14 8.26 23.42
C GLU A 97 -4.70 8.81 22.11
N LEU A 98 -3.89 9.55 21.33
CA LEU A 98 -4.26 9.99 19.99
C LEU A 98 -4.60 8.80 19.08
N ALA A 99 -3.75 7.77 19.06
CA ALA A 99 -3.97 6.56 18.26
C ALA A 99 -5.24 5.82 18.68
N ARG A 100 -5.56 5.79 19.98
CA ARG A 100 -6.81 5.23 20.49
C ARG A 100 -8.02 5.99 19.95
N SER A 101 -8.03 7.32 20.06
CA SER A 101 -9.13 8.15 19.55
C SER A 101 -9.29 8.01 18.04
N LEU A 102 -8.18 7.92 17.29
CA LEU A 102 -8.20 7.68 15.85
C LEU A 102 -8.77 6.31 15.51
N ALA A 103 -8.34 5.24 16.19
CA ALA A 103 -8.87 3.89 15.97
C ALA A 103 -10.38 3.82 16.25
N GLN A 104 -10.84 4.49 17.31
CA GLN A 104 -12.27 4.58 17.63
C GLN A 104 -13.06 5.35 16.57
N GLY A 105 -12.54 6.50 16.10
CA GLY A 105 -13.15 7.26 15.01
C GLY A 105 -13.17 6.47 13.70
N PHE A 106 -12.10 5.75 13.42
CA PHE A 106 -11.96 4.92 12.22
C PHE A 106 -12.96 3.75 12.24
N HIS A 107 -13.18 3.12 13.39
CA HIS A 107 -14.20 2.09 13.57
C HIS A 107 -15.63 2.57 13.32
N LYS A 108 -15.94 3.82 13.68
CA LYS A 108 -17.26 4.40 13.40
C LYS A 108 -17.51 4.54 11.90
N ASN A 109 -16.48 4.84 11.11
CA ASN A 109 -16.61 5.06 9.68
C ASN A 109 -16.48 3.77 8.85
N PHE A 110 -15.71 2.80 9.36
CA PHE A 110 -15.48 1.50 8.73
C PHE A 110 -15.79 0.37 9.73
N PRO A 111 -17.09 0.10 9.97
CA PRO A 111 -17.51 -0.89 10.95
C PRO A 111 -17.24 -2.34 10.47
N SER A 112 -17.35 -3.28 11.41
CA SER A 112 -17.40 -4.73 11.14
C SER A 112 -16.13 -5.37 10.54
N GLN A 113 -14.97 -4.75 10.76
CA GLN A 113 -13.68 -5.30 10.35
C GLN A 113 -12.58 -4.89 11.31
N ASP A 114 -11.45 -5.61 11.24
CA ASP A 114 -10.24 -5.23 11.94
C ASP A 114 -9.62 -4.01 11.28
N LEU A 115 -9.07 -3.11 12.10
CA LEU A 115 -8.55 -1.83 11.64
C LEU A 115 -7.13 -1.62 12.13
N THR A 116 -6.30 -1.01 11.30
CA THR A 116 -4.93 -0.64 11.62
C THR A 116 -4.77 0.86 11.54
N VAL A 117 -4.24 1.48 12.59
CA VAL A 117 -3.80 2.88 12.60
C VAL A 117 -2.28 2.91 12.70
N LEU A 118 -1.64 3.50 11.69
CA LEU A 118 -0.21 3.70 11.59
C LEU A 118 0.08 5.17 11.91
N VAL A 119 0.82 5.42 12.98
CA VAL A 119 1.19 6.77 13.41
C VAL A 119 2.65 7.03 13.07
N TYR A 120 2.86 8.05 12.25
CA TYR A 120 4.17 8.50 11.82
C TYR A 120 4.55 9.81 12.49
N ALA A 121 5.80 9.93 12.93
CA ALA A 121 6.40 11.17 13.42
C ALA A 121 6.49 12.24 12.30
N PRO A 122 6.80 13.51 12.62
CA PRO A 122 6.91 14.58 11.62
C PRO A 122 7.96 14.31 10.52
N ASP A 123 8.98 13.53 10.83
CA ASP A 123 10.02 13.06 9.90
C ASP A 123 9.60 11.82 9.09
N LYS A 124 8.34 11.38 9.29
CA LYS A 124 7.68 10.26 8.61
C LYS A 124 8.17 8.88 9.04
N GLN A 125 8.84 8.77 10.17
CA GLN A 125 9.15 7.48 10.79
C GLN A 125 7.90 6.91 11.47
N LEU A 126 7.62 5.62 11.28
CA LEU A 126 6.55 4.93 12.01
C LEU A 126 6.96 4.86 13.50
N ILE A 127 6.11 5.36 14.40
CA ILE A 127 6.39 5.37 15.84
C ILE A 127 5.41 4.53 16.65
N LEU A 128 4.21 4.29 16.12
CA LEU A 128 3.20 3.48 16.79
C LEU A 128 2.27 2.85 15.75
N THR A 129 1.99 1.57 15.93
CA THR A 129 0.88 0.88 15.27
C THR A 129 -0.18 0.54 16.32
N ALA A 130 -1.42 0.93 16.06
CA ALA A 130 -2.58 0.54 16.86
C ALA A 130 -3.51 -0.34 16.01
N GLN A 131 -3.76 -1.56 16.48
CA GLN A 131 -4.63 -2.52 15.80
C GLN A 131 -5.92 -2.69 16.60
N TYR A 132 -7.04 -2.31 16.02
CA TYR A 132 -8.37 -2.55 16.58
C TYR A 132 -8.85 -3.91 16.09
N ASP A 133 -9.09 -4.81 17.03
CA ASP A 133 -9.66 -6.13 16.78
C ASP A 133 -11.18 -6.05 16.93
N GLN A 134 -11.92 -6.39 15.88
CA GLN A 134 -13.37 -6.26 15.87
C GLN A 134 -14.00 -7.17 16.92
N GLN A 135 -13.56 -8.42 16.99
CA GLN A 135 -14.18 -9.47 17.79
C GLN A 135 -14.11 -9.17 19.29
N SER A 136 -12.93 -8.77 19.77
CA SER A 136 -12.66 -8.44 21.18
C SER A 136 -12.93 -6.98 21.52
N LYS A 137 -13.07 -6.12 20.52
CA LYS A 137 -13.20 -4.65 20.65
C LYS A 137 -12.02 -4.02 21.39
N GLN A 138 -10.86 -4.66 21.36
CA GLN A 138 -9.65 -4.20 22.01
C GLN A 138 -8.72 -3.53 20.99
N ILE A 139 -7.87 -2.63 21.49
CA ILE A 139 -6.79 -2.02 20.70
C ILE A 139 -5.46 -2.55 21.21
N GLN A 140 -4.72 -3.20 20.33
CA GLN A 140 -3.37 -3.68 20.57
C GLN A 140 -2.37 -2.65 20.04
N TYR A 141 -1.28 -2.44 20.77
CA TYR A 141 -0.28 -1.43 20.42
C TYR A 141 1.07 -2.09 20.18
N GLN A 142 1.73 -1.67 19.11
CA GLN A 142 3.09 -2.08 18.75
C GLN A 142 3.92 -0.83 18.51
N ALA A 143 5.13 -0.80 19.09
CA ALA A 143 6.10 0.25 18.78
C ALA A 143 6.61 0.06 17.34
N GLY A 144 6.83 1.19 16.65
CA GLY A 144 7.37 1.24 15.29
C GLY A 144 8.89 1.13 15.22
#